data_AF-A0A661GJ24-F1
#
_entry.id   AF-A0A661GJ24-F1
#
_cell.length_a   1.000
_cell.length_b   1.000
_cell.length_c   1.000
_cell.angle_alpha   90.00
_cell.angle_beta   90.00
_cell.angle_gamma   90.00
#
_symmetry.space_group_name_H-M   'P 1'
#
loop_
_entity.id
_entity.type
_entity.pdbx_description
1 polymer ?
#
loop_
_entity_poly.entity_id
_entity_poly.type
_entity_poly.pdbx_seq_one_letter_code
_entity_poly.pdbx_strand_id
1 'polypeptide(L)'
;MNVVAHQCGGISIPVGANRLVSGSAARVGTWRPGVVCPVHGVRMQRFPDFRISIPVQQWFLPVGLVLAMAFALVAPLPGSVLNETGLVLGLVPLIFLVNGYQTRLDMLSLRKRFVGVLLTGVVIGLLLSPFIGLGTAALLGLPASAALGLVVMASMPPTLSSGVIMTENAGGQTLWAMLLTILLNLIGIFTIPFILSLTLETGAEVVVSPWPLLLRLLLVVLLPFVLGGLLRRILSRKAPGWVRYVPSSCIIVTVWMSMSASRGTLFELTVGAFMMIVVGSLLVHGSLLALCAASGRGLRLAANERIALLLVVSQKTLPVAIGVLTALNVPIAGALVVCIVFHFLQLMVDAVIAARLRRTVES
;
A
#
# COMPACT_ATOMS: atom_id res chain seq x y z
N MET A 1 -27.47 -53.76 -17.96
CA MET A 1 -27.36 -54.26 -16.57
C MET A 1 -27.71 -53.13 -15.62
N ASN A 2 -28.91 -53.24 -15.02
CA ASN A 2 -29.49 -52.66 -13.79
C ASN A 2 -29.18 -51.19 -13.41
N VAL A 3 -30.15 -50.25 -13.54
CA VAL A 3 -31.27 -49.86 -12.62
C VAL A 3 -30.74 -48.87 -11.54
N VAL A 4 -31.22 -47.61 -11.42
CA VAL A 4 -32.53 -47.20 -10.86
C VAL A 4 -33.05 -45.92 -11.53
N ALA A 5 -34.30 -45.96 -11.97
CA ALA A 5 -35.14 -44.82 -12.30
C ALA A 5 -35.98 -44.45 -11.07
N HIS A 6 -36.10 -43.16 -10.76
CA HIS A 6 -37.19 -42.63 -9.93
C HIS A 6 -38.15 -41.84 -10.81
N GLN A 7 -39.30 -42.45 -11.10
CA GLN A 7 -40.50 -41.75 -11.54
C GLN A 7 -41.13 -41.04 -10.33
N CYS A 8 -41.62 -39.82 -10.52
CA CYS A 8 -42.74 -39.27 -9.75
C CYS A 8 -43.47 -38.20 -10.58
N GLY A 9 -44.73 -38.49 -10.93
CA GLY A 9 -45.77 -37.56 -11.44
C GLY A 9 -45.53 -37.04 -12.86
N GLY A 10 -46.23 -37.48 -13.92
CA GLY A 10 -47.67 -37.66 -14.01
C GLY A 10 -48.31 -36.35 -14.50
N ILE A 11 -48.40 -36.16 -15.81
CA ILE A 11 -49.48 -35.47 -16.55
C ILE A 11 -49.29 -35.76 -18.04
N SER A 12 -50.33 -36.34 -18.61
CA SER A 12 -50.55 -36.76 -20.00
C SER A 12 -50.63 -35.58 -20.98
N ILE A 13 -49.96 -35.72 -22.14
CA ILE A 13 -50.12 -34.83 -23.31
C ILE A 13 -51.18 -35.47 -24.23
N PRO A 14 -52.26 -34.78 -24.62
CA PRO A 14 -53.14 -35.29 -25.66
C PRO A 14 -52.57 -35.00 -27.05
N VAL A 15 -52.58 -36.02 -27.89
CA VAL A 15 -52.34 -35.98 -29.33
C VAL A 15 -53.58 -35.39 -30.02
N GLY A 16 -53.39 -34.41 -30.92
CA GLY A 16 -54.51 -33.82 -31.66
C GLY A 16 -54.11 -32.89 -32.83
N ALA A 17 -54.02 -33.50 -34.02
CA ALA A 17 -54.46 -33.02 -35.34
C ALA A 17 -54.09 -31.60 -35.85
N ASN A 18 -53.14 -31.59 -36.81
CA ASN A 18 -53.24 -31.07 -38.18
C ASN A 18 -54.38 -30.07 -38.50
N ARG A 19 -54.04 -28.81 -38.84
CA ARG A 19 -54.72 -28.00 -39.87
C ARG A 19 -53.86 -26.83 -40.36
N LEU A 20 -53.82 -26.72 -41.69
CA LEU A 20 -53.21 -25.71 -42.55
C LEU A 20 -53.83 -24.30 -42.34
N VAL A 21 -53.08 -23.23 -42.69
CA VAL A 21 -53.40 -22.25 -43.77
C VAL A 21 -52.64 -20.91 -43.62
N SER A 22 -52.04 -20.52 -44.76
CA SER A 22 -51.69 -19.19 -45.31
C SER A 22 -50.84 -18.17 -44.56
N GLY A 23 -49.83 -17.66 -45.27
CA GLY A 23 -49.01 -16.53 -44.85
C GLY A 23 -49.63 -15.15 -45.09
N SER A 24 -49.02 -14.14 -44.47
CA SER A 24 -48.80 -12.82 -45.08
C SER A 24 -47.70 -12.09 -44.28
N ALA A 25 -47.03 -11.18 -44.97
CA ALA A 25 -45.89 -10.41 -44.50
C ALA A 25 -46.16 -9.56 -43.24
N ALA A 26 -45.21 -9.56 -42.31
CA ALA A 26 -45.08 -8.53 -41.28
C ALA A 26 -43.59 -8.21 -41.12
N ARG A 27 -43.10 -7.17 -41.79
CA ARG A 27 -42.92 -5.81 -41.25
C ARG A 27 -42.04 -5.76 -40.00
N VAL A 28 -40.88 -5.12 -40.21
CA VAL A 28 -39.95 -4.58 -39.21
C VAL A 28 -40.72 -3.97 -38.03
N GLY A 29 -40.67 -4.65 -36.89
CA GLY A 29 -41.30 -4.24 -35.63
C GLY A 29 -40.22 -3.93 -34.60
N THR A 30 -40.10 -2.66 -34.29
CA THR A 30 -39.29 -2.04 -33.24
C THR A 30 -39.29 -2.81 -31.92
N TRP A 31 -38.09 -3.06 -31.38
CA TRP A 31 -37.88 -3.55 -30.01
C TRP A 31 -38.53 -2.59 -29.00
N ARG A 32 -39.55 -3.07 -28.28
CA ARG A 32 -40.04 -2.44 -27.04
C ARG A 32 -39.36 -3.13 -25.85
N PRO A 33 -38.80 -2.38 -24.88
CA PRO A 33 -38.28 -2.98 -23.65
C PRO A 33 -39.47 -3.38 -22.76
N GLY A 34 -39.58 -4.66 -22.38
CA GLY A 34 -40.51 -5.07 -21.32
C GLY A 34 -41.30 -6.37 -21.49
N VAL A 35 -40.95 -7.28 -22.40
CA VAL A 35 -41.59 -8.61 -22.43
C VAL A 35 -40.71 -9.63 -21.67
N VAL A 36 -41.18 -10.03 -20.49
CA VAL A 36 -40.61 -11.09 -19.67
C VAL A 36 -41.14 -12.43 -20.19
N CYS A 37 -40.28 -13.30 -20.70
CA CYS A 37 -40.62 -14.72 -20.87
C CYS A 37 -40.55 -15.40 -19.49
N PRO A 38 -41.62 -16.05 -19.02
CA PRO A 38 -41.52 -16.93 -17.86
C PRO A 38 -41.03 -18.31 -18.32
N VAL A 39 -40.45 -19.07 -17.39
CA VAL A 39 -40.09 -20.50 -17.45
C VAL A 39 -38.58 -20.79 -17.57
N HIS A 40 -38.02 -21.27 -16.45
CA HIS A 40 -36.65 -21.77 -16.15
C HIS A 40 -35.50 -20.75 -15.96
N GLY A 41 -35.52 -20.06 -14.81
CA GLY A 41 -34.58 -20.33 -13.69
C GLY A 41 -33.06 -20.27 -13.88
N VAL A 42 -32.50 -19.94 -15.04
CA VAL A 42 -31.06 -19.75 -15.21
C VAL A 42 -30.77 -18.27 -15.37
N ARG A 43 -30.37 -17.64 -14.25
CA ARG A 43 -29.82 -16.29 -14.27
C ARG A 43 -28.50 -16.35 -15.05
N MET A 44 -28.49 -15.90 -16.31
CA MET A 44 -27.23 -15.66 -17.03
C MET A 44 -26.39 -14.72 -16.18
N GLN A 45 -25.38 -15.26 -15.50
CA GLN A 45 -24.33 -14.45 -14.92
C GLN A 45 -23.62 -13.78 -16.10
N ARG A 46 -23.72 -12.44 -16.18
CA ARG A 46 -22.82 -11.68 -17.05
C ARG A 46 -21.41 -12.10 -16.72
N PHE A 47 -20.74 -12.74 -17.66
CA PHE A 47 -19.28 -12.87 -17.63
C PHE A 47 -18.71 -11.46 -17.47
N PRO A 48 -17.79 -11.24 -16.52
CA PRO A 48 -17.13 -9.95 -16.43
C PRO A 48 -16.34 -9.72 -17.72
N ASP A 49 -16.61 -8.60 -18.40
CA ASP A 49 -15.79 -8.13 -19.51
C ASP A 49 -14.33 -8.07 -19.02
N PHE A 50 -13.49 -8.99 -19.49
CA PHE A 50 -12.06 -9.00 -19.21
C PHE A 50 -11.39 -7.91 -20.05
N ARG A 51 -11.62 -6.65 -19.69
CA ARG A 51 -10.74 -5.56 -20.11
C ARG A 51 -9.46 -5.69 -19.29
N ILE A 52 -8.35 -5.96 -19.97
CA ILE A 52 -7.01 -5.70 -19.43
C ILE A 52 -6.88 -4.16 -19.34
N SER A 53 -7.54 -3.54 -18.36
CA SER A 53 -7.21 -2.18 -17.97
C SER A 53 -5.88 -2.28 -17.25
N ILE A 54 -4.78 -1.96 -17.94
CA ILE A 54 -3.51 -1.67 -17.28
C ILE A 54 -3.86 -0.66 -16.18
N PRO A 55 -3.74 -1.04 -14.90
CA PRO A 55 -4.18 -0.18 -13.82
C PRO A 55 -3.16 0.95 -13.71
N VAL A 56 -3.41 2.06 -14.42
CA VAL A 56 -2.58 3.29 -14.41
C VAL A 56 -2.20 3.67 -12.98
N GLN A 57 -3.09 3.42 -12.03
CA GLN A 57 -2.90 3.68 -10.60
C GLN A 57 -1.76 2.89 -9.95
N GLN A 58 -1.45 1.67 -10.41
CA GLN A 58 -0.36 0.85 -9.87
C GLN A 58 1.02 1.29 -10.37
N TRP A 59 1.07 1.81 -11.59
CA TRP A 59 2.31 2.27 -12.22
C TRP A 59 2.60 3.75 -11.97
N PHE A 60 1.58 4.54 -11.60
CA PHE A 60 1.74 5.98 -11.38
C PHE A 60 2.87 6.32 -10.40
N LEU A 61 2.88 5.69 -9.23
CA LEU A 61 3.90 5.97 -8.22
C LEU A 61 5.29 5.45 -8.64
N PRO A 62 5.49 4.16 -9.03
CA PRO A 62 6.80 3.67 -9.46
C PRO A 62 7.38 4.44 -10.65
N VAL A 63 6.58 4.66 -11.71
CA VAL A 63 7.04 5.40 -12.90
C VAL A 63 7.34 6.85 -12.55
N GLY A 64 6.46 7.49 -11.77
CA GLY A 64 6.67 8.84 -11.30
C GLY A 64 7.96 8.99 -10.48
N LEU A 65 8.27 8.03 -9.61
CA LEU A 65 9.52 8.01 -8.85
C LEU A 65 10.73 7.87 -9.77
N VAL A 66 10.74 6.94 -10.73
CA VAL A 66 11.85 6.78 -11.69
C VAL A 66 12.08 8.08 -12.48
N LEU A 67 11.01 8.70 -12.97
CA LEU A 67 11.09 9.97 -13.71
C LEU A 67 11.59 11.11 -12.82
N ALA A 68 11.11 11.21 -11.58
CA ALA A 68 11.59 12.20 -10.61
C ALA A 68 13.08 12.02 -10.29
N MET A 69 13.53 10.78 -10.11
CA MET A 69 14.94 10.45 -9.88
C MET A 69 15.80 10.86 -11.09
N ALA A 70 15.39 10.48 -12.31
CA ALA A 70 16.09 10.83 -13.53
C ALA A 70 16.17 12.36 -13.72
N PHE A 71 15.05 13.07 -13.50
CA PHE A 71 15.02 14.52 -13.63
C PHE A 71 15.88 15.22 -12.57
N ALA A 72 15.89 14.73 -11.32
CA ALA A 72 16.79 15.23 -10.28
C ALA A 72 18.28 15.09 -10.65
N LEU A 73 18.65 14.03 -11.36
CA LEU A 73 20.03 13.78 -11.80
C LEU A 73 20.41 14.58 -13.05
N VAL A 74 19.47 14.93 -13.93
CA VAL A 74 19.77 15.72 -15.14
C VAL A 74 19.70 17.22 -14.86
N ALA A 75 18.61 17.68 -14.23
CA ALA A 75 18.32 19.09 -13.98
C ALA A 75 17.98 19.33 -12.48
N PRO A 76 19.00 19.42 -11.60
CA PRO A 76 18.82 19.50 -10.15
C PRO A 76 18.41 20.90 -9.67
N LEU A 77 18.82 21.96 -10.39
CA LEU A 77 18.69 23.33 -9.91
C LEU A 77 17.24 23.71 -9.52
N PRO A 78 16.20 23.39 -10.32
CA PRO A 78 14.83 23.74 -9.93
C PRO A 78 14.36 22.97 -8.69
N GLY A 79 14.77 21.70 -8.56
CA GLY A 79 14.41 20.87 -7.41
C GLY A 79 15.14 21.28 -6.13
N SER A 80 16.41 21.68 -6.21
CA SER A 80 17.18 22.16 -5.06
C SER A 80 16.65 23.49 -4.54
N VAL A 81 16.35 24.44 -5.43
CA VAL A 81 15.76 25.74 -5.07
C VAL A 81 14.40 25.55 -4.39
N LEU A 82 13.54 24.68 -4.94
CA LEU A 82 12.24 24.40 -4.31
C LEU A 82 12.40 23.68 -2.96
N ASN A 83 13.44 22.86 -2.78
CA ASN A 83 13.71 22.24 -1.49
C ASN A 83 14.04 23.28 -0.40
N GLU A 84 14.78 24.33 -0.75
CA GLU A 84 15.13 25.44 0.16
C GLU A 84 13.92 26.26 0.60
N THR A 85 12.85 26.32 -0.20
CA THR A 85 11.60 27.00 0.19
C THR A 85 10.85 26.32 1.34
N GLY A 86 11.26 25.10 1.74
CA GLY A 86 10.58 24.32 2.76
C GLY A 86 9.26 23.70 2.29
N LEU A 87 8.98 23.69 0.98
CA LEU A 87 7.75 23.14 0.41
C LEU A 87 7.46 21.69 0.86
N VAL A 88 8.50 20.88 1.07
CA VAL A 88 8.39 19.51 1.62
C VAL A 88 7.58 19.49 2.93
N LEU A 89 7.79 20.48 3.81
CA LEU A 89 7.11 20.57 5.10
C LEU A 89 5.60 20.80 4.96
N GLY A 90 5.15 21.43 3.86
CA GLY A 90 3.73 21.60 3.54
C GLY A 90 3.13 20.39 2.82
N LEU A 91 3.92 19.67 2.02
CA LEU A 91 3.47 18.48 1.30
C LEU A 91 3.15 17.32 2.24
N VAL A 92 3.91 17.15 3.32
CA VAL A 92 3.68 16.05 4.28
C VAL A 92 2.29 16.15 4.96
N PRO A 93 1.90 17.27 5.60
CA PRO A 93 0.55 17.45 6.11
C PRO A 93 -0.53 17.30 5.03
N LEU A 94 -0.30 17.77 3.80
CA LEU A 94 -1.25 17.62 2.70
C LEU A 94 -1.48 16.15 2.33
N ILE A 95 -0.41 15.34 2.28
CA ILE A 95 -0.49 13.88 2.09
C ILE A 95 -1.42 13.28 3.14
N PHE A 96 -1.20 13.58 4.42
CA PHE A 96 -1.99 13.02 5.51
C PHE A 96 -3.43 13.55 5.53
N LEU A 97 -3.66 14.82 5.22
CA LEU A 97 -4.98 15.41 5.07
C LEU A 97 -5.80 14.67 4.00
N VAL A 98 -5.23 14.47 2.82
CA VAL A 98 -5.89 13.78 1.71
C VAL A 98 -6.09 12.30 2.03
N ASN A 99 -5.14 11.64 2.70
CA ASN A 99 -5.31 10.26 3.13
C ASN A 99 -6.40 10.11 4.19
N GLY A 100 -6.48 11.04 5.14
CA GLY A 100 -7.57 11.12 6.11
C GLY A 100 -8.93 11.29 5.44
N TYR A 101 -9.02 12.20 4.46
CA TYR A 101 -10.23 12.43 3.67
C TYR A 101 -10.67 11.21 2.84
N GLN A 102 -9.74 10.38 2.39
CA GLN A 102 -10.07 9.15 1.67
C GLN A 102 -10.42 7.98 2.60
N THR A 103 -9.97 8.03 3.85
CA THR A 103 -10.13 6.93 4.81
C THR A 103 -11.60 6.73 5.23
N ARG A 104 -12.03 5.47 5.24
CA ARG A 104 -13.35 5.00 5.68
C ARG A 104 -13.24 4.31 7.03
N LEU A 105 -13.63 5.01 8.09
CA LEU A 105 -13.63 4.48 9.46
C LEU A 105 -14.92 3.73 9.83
N ASP A 106 -15.91 3.76 8.95
CA ASP A 106 -17.20 3.06 9.07
C ASP A 106 -17.07 1.52 8.94
N MET A 107 -15.90 1.02 8.54
CA MET A 107 -15.63 -0.41 8.33
C MET A 107 -14.88 -1.09 9.50
N LEU A 108 -14.74 -0.43 10.65
CA LEU A 108 -14.08 -0.97 11.85
C LEU A 108 -14.94 -2.05 12.53
N SER A 109 -15.09 -3.22 11.91
CA SER A 109 -15.60 -4.42 12.58
C SER A 109 -14.43 -5.30 13.04
N LEU A 110 -14.03 -5.13 14.30
CA LEU A 110 -12.93 -5.89 14.88
C LEU A 110 -13.42 -7.31 15.22
N ARG A 111 -13.03 -8.29 14.42
CA ARG A 111 -13.21 -9.71 14.75
C ARG A 111 -12.09 -10.14 15.71
N LYS A 112 -12.38 -11.04 16.66
CA LYS A 112 -11.36 -11.57 17.60
C LYS A 112 -10.08 -12.06 16.89
N ARG A 113 -10.23 -12.73 15.75
CA ARG A 113 -9.10 -13.21 14.94
C ARG A 113 -8.20 -12.09 14.40
N PHE A 114 -8.79 -10.94 14.06
CA PHE A 114 -8.04 -9.79 13.55
C PHE A 114 -7.12 -9.19 14.63
N VAL A 115 -7.48 -9.29 15.91
CA VAL A 115 -6.64 -8.79 17.02
C VAL A 115 -5.28 -9.49 17.03
N GLY A 116 -5.25 -10.82 16.86
CA GLY A 116 -3.98 -11.56 16.78
C GLY A 116 -3.10 -11.13 15.59
N VAL A 117 -3.73 -10.80 14.46
CA VAL A 117 -3.04 -10.29 13.26
C VAL A 117 -2.53 -8.87 13.46
N LEU A 118 -3.33 -8.01 14.10
CA LEU A 118 -2.91 -6.65 14.46
C LEU A 118 -1.72 -6.67 15.43
N LEU A 119 -1.78 -7.48 16.49
CA LEU A 119 -0.68 -7.62 17.45
C LEU A 119 0.60 -8.12 16.76
N THR A 120 0.46 -9.09 15.85
CA THR A 120 1.58 -9.56 15.01
C THR A 120 2.13 -8.42 14.16
N GLY A 121 1.26 -7.61 13.57
CA GLY A 121 1.63 -6.43 12.81
C GLY A 121 2.38 -5.37 13.63
N VAL A 122 1.96 -5.14 14.89
CA VAL A 122 2.65 -4.23 15.81
C VAL A 122 4.04 -4.77 16.14
N VAL A 123 4.13 -6.05 16.53
CA VAL A 123 5.40 -6.68 16.92
C VAL A 123 6.39 -6.70 15.75
N ILE A 124 5.99 -7.20 14.58
CA ILE A 124 6.91 -7.31 13.43
C ILE A 124 7.15 -5.94 12.81
N GLY A 125 6.07 -5.23 12.48
CA GLY A 125 6.12 -4.01 11.69
C GLY A 125 6.64 -2.80 12.46
N LEU A 126 6.34 -2.65 13.75
CA LEU A 126 6.69 -1.45 14.51
C LEU A 126 7.82 -1.68 15.52
N LEU A 127 7.83 -2.83 16.20
CA LEU A 127 8.78 -3.08 17.30
C LEU A 127 10.05 -3.76 16.83
N LEU A 128 9.95 -4.84 16.06
CA LEU A 128 11.10 -5.65 15.63
C LEU A 128 11.82 -5.05 14.42
N SER A 129 11.07 -4.45 13.50
CA SER A 129 11.62 -3.89 12.26
C SER A 129 12.77 -2.87 12.46
N PRO A 130 12.69 -1.89 13.39
CA PRO A 130 13.82 -1.01 13.72
C PRO A 130 15.10 -1.76 14.08
N PHE A 131 14.99 -2.82 14.88
CA PHE A 131 16.15 -3.63 15.29
C PHE A 131 16.70 -4.47 14.13
N ILE A 132 15.85 -4.95 13.22
CA ILE A 132 16.30 -5.58 11.98
C ILE A 132 17.07 -4.56 11.14
N GLY A 133 16.58 -3.33 11.03
CA GLY A 133 17.28 -2.23 10.35
C GLY A 133 18.64 -1.93 10.98
N LEU A 134 18.69 -1.82 12.31
CA LEU A 134 19.92 -1.60 13.08
C LEU A 134 20.92 -2.74 12.90
N GLY A 135 20.48 -3.99 13.07
CA GLY A 135 21.32 -5.18 12.89
C GLY A 135 21.84 -5.30 11.46
N THR A 136 21.03 -4.95 10.45
CA THR A 136 21.45 -4.93 9.05
C THR A 136 22.48 -3.84 8.78
N ALA A 137 22.29 -2.64 9.34
CA ALA A 137 23.26 -1.55 9.22
C ALA A 137 24.62 -1.92 9.83
N ALA A 138 24.62 -2.54 11.01
CA ALA A 138 25.81 -3.03 11.67
C ALA A 138 26.49 -4.17 10.90
N LEU A 139 25.71 -5.16 10.43
CA LEU A 139 26.21 -6.30 9.65
C LEU A 139 26.92 -5.87 8.37
N LEU A 140 26.39 -4.86 7.68
CA LEU A 140 26.97 -4.35 6.44
C LEU A 140 28.03 -3.26 6.66
N GLY A 141 28.26 -2.82 7.89
CA GLY A 141 29.19 -1.71 8.19
C GLY A 141 28.78 -0.41 7.49
N LEU A 142 27.47 -0.10 7.46
CA LEU A 142 26.98 1.09 6.75
C LEU A 142 27.54 2.38 7.37
N PRO A 143 27.92 3.39 6.55
CA PRO A 143 28.23 4.72 7.04
C PRO A 143 27.07 5.31 7.85
N ALA A 144 27.36 6.17 8.82
CA ALA A 144 26.37 6.72 9.76
C ALA A 144 25.13 7.31 9.08
N SER A 145 25.30 8.05 7.98
CA SER A 145 24.18 8.64 7.23
C SER A 145 23.29 7.58 6.56
N ALA A 146 23.88 6.49 6.06
CA ALA A 146 23.13 5.38 5.46
C ALA A 146 22.46 4.51 6.53
N ALA A 147 23.15 4.26 7.65
CA ALA A 147 22.60 3.57 8.81
C ALA A 147 21.37 4.32 9.37
N LEU A 148 21.47 5.64 9.54
CA LEU A 148 20.36 6.51 9.94
C LEU A 148 19.15 6.33 9.01
N GLY A 149 19.36 6.41 7.69
CA GLY A 149 18.28 6.24 6.72
C GLY A 149 17.63 4.86 6.76
N LEU A 150 18.43 3.81 6.95
CA LEU A 150 17.93 2.43 7.04
C LEU A 150 17.12 2.21 8.30
N VAL A 151 17.63 2.64 9.47
CA VAL A 151 16.94 2.50 10.77
C VAL A 151 15.67 3.34 10.81
N VAL A 152 15.71 4.58 10.32
CA VAL A 152 14.52 5.44 10.23
C VAL A 152 13.48 4.80 9.33
N MET A 153 13.84 4.39 8.11
CA MET A 153 12.90 3.75 7.19
C MET A 153 12.33 2.45 7.77
N ALA A 154 13.17 1.62 8.40
CA ALA A 154 12.75 0.40 9.06
C ALA A 154 11.84 0.65 10.26
N SER A 155 11.83 1.85 10.84
CA SER A 155 10.93 2.21 11.94
C SER A 155 9.56 2.69 11.47
N MET A 156 9.39 2.94 10.18
CA MET A 156 8.16 3.51 9.67
C MET A 156 6.99 2.51 9.70
N PRO A 157 5.76 3.01 9.85
CA PRO A 157 4.56 2.20 9.71
C PRO A 157 4.32 1.82 8.24
N PRO A 158 3.33 0.97 7.95
CA PRO A 158 3.04 0.55 6.59
C PRO A 158 2.52 1.70 5.72
N THR A 159 2.63 1.52 4.40
CA THR A 159 2.14 2.50 3.42
C THR A 159 0.62 2.66 3.51
N LEU A 160 0.13 3.86 3.21
CA LEU A 160 -1.31 4.16 3.31
C LEU A 160 -2.14 3.63 2.14
N SER A 161 -1.50 3.21 1.03
CA SER A 161 -2.21 2.86 -0.20
C SER A 161 -1.65 1.64 -0.92
N SER A 162 -0.34 1.60 -1.20
CA SER A 162 0.24 0.53 -2.05
C SER A 162 0.00 -0.86 -1.48
N GLY A 163 0.15 -1.06 -0.16
CA GLY A 163 -0.09 -2.36 0.47
C GLY A 163 -1.53 -2.84 0.35
N VAL A 164 -2.50 -1.93 0.44
CA VAL A 164 -3.94 -2.24 0.26
C VAL A 164 -4.23 -2.62 -1.18
N ILE A 165 -3.74 -1.83 -2.14
CA ILE A 165 -3.93 -2.09 -3.58
C ILE A 165 -3.29 -3.41 -3.99
N MET A 166 -2.05 -3.66 -3.55
CA MET A 166 -1.34 -4.91 -3.86
C MET A 166 -2.02 -6.13 -3.22
N THR A 167 -2.57 -5.98 -2.01
CA THR A 167 -3.38 -7.03 -1.39
C THR A 167 -4.63 -7.33 -2.23
N GLU A 168 -5.36 -6.30 -2.66
CA GLU A 168 -6.55 -6.47 -3.50
C GLU A 168 -6.21 -7.18 -4.82
N ASN A 169 -5.14 -6.75 -5.50
CA ASN A 169 -4.67 -7.37 -6.74
C ASN A 169 -4.26 -8.83 -6.57
N ALA A 170 -3.67 -9.16 -5.42
CA ALA A 170 -3.26 -10.52 -5.09
C ALA A 170 -4.45 -11.43 -4.71
N GLY A 171 -5.68 -10.91 -4.65
CA GLY A 171 -6.85 -11.65 -4.15
C GLY A 171 -6.87 -11.81 -2.63
N GLY A 172 -6.16 -10.94 -1.92
CA GLY A 172 -6.09 -10.91 -0.47
C GLY A 172 -7.30 -10.25 0.20
N GLN A 173 -7.33 -10.30 1.53
CA GLN A 173 -8.43 -9.73 2.32
C GLN A 173 -8.31 -8.20 2.44
N THR A 174 -8.89 -7.47 1.49
CA THR A 174 -8.78 -5.99 1.39
C THR A 174 -9.22 -5.26 2.66
N LEU A 175 -10.28 -5.74 3.32
CA LEU A 175 -10.74 -5.13 4.59
C LEU A 175 -9.65 -5.20 5.66
N TRP A 176 -8.96 -6.33 5.80
CA TRP A 176 -7.89 -6.48 6.79
C TRP A 176 -6.68 -5.63 6.44
N ALA A 177 -6.36 -5.52 5.15
CA ALA A 177 -5.29 -4.63 4.70
C ALA A 177 -5.57 -3.17 5.05
N MET A 178 -6.80 -2.69 4.83
CA MET A 178 -7.22 -1.34 5.22
C MET A 178 -7.14 -1.14 6.75
N LEU A 179 -7.65 -2.10 7.53
CA LEU A 179 -7.62 -2.01 8.99
C LEU A 179 -6.20 -2.02 9.55
N LEU A 180 -5.33 -2.92 9.07
CA LEU A 180 -3.91 -2.97 9.45
C LEU A 180 -3.21 -1.66 9.09
N THR A 181 -3.45 -1.14 7.89
CA THR A 181 -2.89 0.12 7.43
C THR A 181 -3.25 1.26 8.39
N ILE A 182 -4.53 1.44 8.70
CA ILE A 182 -5.00 2.52 9.58
C ILE A 182 -4.45 2.36 10.99
N LEU A 183 -4.59 1.17 11.58
CA LEU A 183 -4.25 0.94 12.99
C LEU A 183 -2.74 0.96 13.22
N LEU A 184 -1.93 0.37 12.33
CA LEU A 184 -0.47 0.41 12.45
C LEU A 184 0.10 1.81 12.20
N ASN A 185 -0.49 2.61 11.31
CA ASN A 185 -0.10 4.01 11.17
C ASN A 185 -0.44 4.81 12.43
N LEU A 186 -1.62 4.59 13.03
CA LEU A 186 -2.02 5.27 14.26
C LEU A 186 -1.14 4.87 15.45
N ILE A 187 -0.92 3.57 15.65
CA ILE A 187 -0.02 3.06 16.71
C ILE A 187 1.43 3.49 16.44
N GLY A 188 1.83 3.54 15.17
CA GLY A 188 3.13 4.04 14.71
C GLY A 188 3.46 5.42 15.26
N ILE A 189 2.53 6.37 15.19
CA ILE A 189 2.73 7.74 15.68
C ILE A 189 3.19 7.79 17.14
N PHE A 190 2.67 6.89 17.98
CA PHE A 190 3.03 6.80 19.40
C PHE A 190 4.24 5.92 19.69
N THR A 191 4.60 5.00 18.79
CA THR A 191 5.68 4.03 19.01
C THR A 191 7.02 4.47 18.41
N ILE A 192 6.97 5.12 17.24
CA ILE A 192 8.15 5.57 16.48
C ILE A 192 9.12 6.43 17.32
N PRO A 193 8.67 7.45 18.08
CA PRO A 193 9.63 8.32 18.77
C PRO A 193 10.48 7.59 19.81
N PHE A 194 9.87 6.65 20.53
CA PHE A 194 10.55 5.87 21.56
C PHE A 194 11.46 4.80 20.97
N ILE A 195 11.00 4.11 19.92
CA ILE A 195 11.82 3.06 19.29
C ILE A 195 13.01 3.65 18.53
N LEU A 196 12.85 4.85 17.96
CA LEU A 196 13.95 5.58 17.32
C LEU A 196 14.96 6.12 18.32
N SER A 197 14.53 6.70 19.44
CA SER A 197 15.45 7.09 20.52
C SER A 197 16.32 5.90 20.94
N LEU A 198 15.71 4.74 21.18
CA LEU A 198 16.46 3.53 21.55
C LEU A 198 17.42 3.02 20.47
N THR A 199 16.98 2.96 19.21
CA THR A 199 17.78 2.36 18.12
C THR A 199 18.86 3.30 17.57
N LEU A 200 18.59 4.61 17.52
CA LEU A 200 19.53 5.60 17.00
C LEU A 200 20.64 5.95 18.01
N GLU A 201 20.32 5.98 19.31
CA GLU A 201 21.35 6.14 20.36
C GLU A 201 22.32 4.95 20.34
N THR A 202 21.82 3.74 20.11
CA THR A 202 22.64 2.52 20.11
C THR A 202 23.49 2.36 18.84
N GLY A 203 23.02 2.86 17.69
CA GLY A 203 23.58 2.48 16.39
C GLY A 203 24.08 3.60 15.47
N ALA A 204 23.53 4.80 15.61
CA ALA A 204 23.83 5.93 14.72
C ALA A 204 24.43 7.12 15.45
N GLU A 205 24.63 7.01 16.78
CA GLU A 205 25.12 8.07 17.67
C GLU A 205 24.30 9.37 17.59
N VAL A 206 23.03 9.26 17.14
CA VAL A 206 22.10 10.39 17.08
C VAL A 206 21.21 10.34 18.31
N VAL A 207 21.37 11.33 19.18
CA VAL A 207 20.49 11.51 20.34
C VAL A 207 19.17 12.11 19.88
N VAL A 208 18.07 11.39 20.11
CA VAL A 208 16.73 11.83 19.72
C VAL A 208 15.85 11.87 20.95
N SER A 209 15.43 13.08 21.35
CA SER A 209 14.42 13.23 22.39
C SER A 209 13.06 12.73 21.88
N PRO A 210 12.44 11.70 22.49
CA PRO A 210 11.21 11.11 21.98
C PRO A 210 10.01 12.06 22.07
N TRP A 211 9.92 12.89 23.11
CA TRP A 211 8.77 13.77 23.35
C TRP A 211 8.59 14.88 22.29
N PRO A 212 9.63 15.65 21.91
CA PRO A 212 9.52 16.60 20.81
C PRO A 212 9.14 15.96 19.48
N LEU A 213 9.71 14.78 19.19
CA LEU A 213 9.39 14.05 17.96
C LEU A 213 7.93 13.56 17.96
N LEU A 214 7.42 13.06 19.09
CA LEU A 214 6.01 12.72 19.25
C LEU A 214 5.11 13.92 18.97
N LEU A 215 5.36 15.07 19.60
CA LEU A 215 4.56 16.28 19.39
C LEU A 215 4.55 16.69 17.91
N ARG A 216 5.71 16.62 17.25
CA ARG A 216 5.82 16.94 15.82
C ARG A 216 5.03 15.96 14.94
N LEU A 217 5.08 14.66 15.22
CA LEU A 217 4.26 13.68 14.50
C LEU A 217 2.75 13.89 14.75
N LEU A 218 2.35 14.25 15.97
CA LEU A 218 0.96 14.59 16.26
C LEU A 218 0.49 15.77 15.42
N LEU A 219 1.31 16.81 15.24
CA LEU A 219 0.96 18.01 14.47
C LEU A 219 1.04 17.80 12.95
N VAL A 220 2.06 17.10 12.45
CA VAL A 220 2.35 16.98 11.01
C VAL A 220 1.66 15.78 10.37
N VAL A 221 1.36 14.74 11.15
CA VAL A 221 0.79 13.47 10.66
C VAL A 221 -0.63 13.28 11.19
N LEU A 222 -0.81 13.21 12.52
CA LEU A 222 -2.10 12.83 13.11
C LEU A 222 -3.17 13.90 12.89
N LEU A 223 -2.86 15.15 13.23
CA LEU A 223 -3.77 16.27 13.15
C LEU A 223 -4.36 16.45 11.73
N PRO A 224 -3.55 16.58 10.66
CA PRO A 224 -4.10 16.71 9.30
C PRO A 224 -4.90 15.47 8.89
N PHE A 225 -4.46 14.26 9.26
CA PHE A 225 -5.23 13.05 8.98
C PHE A 225 -6.62 13.07 9.61
N VAL A 226 -6.73 13.43 10.89
CA VAL A 226 -8.01 13.54 11.59
C VAL A 226 -8.88 14.64 10.97
N LEU A 227 -8.30 15.79 10.66
CA LEU A 227 -9.02 16.89 9.99
C LEU A 227 -9.56 16.47 8.62
N GLY A 228 -8.80 15.70 7.85
CA GLY A 228 -9.24 15.17 6.56
C GLY A 228 -10.44 14.24 6.71
N GLY A 229 -10.37 13.32 7.68
CA GLY A 229 -11.47 12.41 8.00
C GLY A 229 -12.73 13.13 8.48
N LEU A 230 -12.56 14.18 9.31
CA LEU A 230 -13.66 15.02 9.77
C LEU A 230 -14.29 15.81 8.63
N LEU A 231 -13.47 16.44 7.77
CA LEU A 231 -13.93 17.17 6.60
C LEU A 231 -14.77 16.29 5.67
N ARG A 232 -14.37 15.02 5.50
CA ARG A 232 -15.14 14.05 4.74
C ARG A 232 -16.51 13.76 5.36
N ARG A 233 -16.58 13.60 6.69
CA ARG A 233 -17.83 13.40 7.42
C ARG A 233 -18.76 14.61 7.30
N ILE A 234 -18.22 15.82 7.46
CA ILE A 234 -18.98 17.07 7.36
C ILE A 234 -19.50 17.28 5.94
N LEU A 235 -18.64 17.15 4.93
CA LEU A 235 -19.04 17.38 3.53
C LEU A 235 -19.94 16.27 2.98
N SER A 236 -19.90 15.06 3.55
CA SER A 236 -20.63 13.87 3.07
C SER A 236 -20.46 13.59 1.57
N ARG A 237 -19.39 14.13 0.97
CA ARG A 237 -19.08 14.02 -0.46
C ARG A 237 -18.07 12.90 -0.70
N LYS A 238 -18.30 12.14 -1.76
CA LYS A 238 -17.28 11.21 -2.26
C LYS A 238 -16.15 12.03 -2.87
N ALA A 239 -14.91 11.69 -2.52
CA ALA A 239 -13.75 12.29 -3.15
C ALA A 239 -13.81 12.03 -4.67
N PRO A 240 -13.62 13.06 -5.51
CA PRO A 240 -13.51 12.84 -6.95
C PRO A 240 -12.30 11.95 -7.25
N GLY A 241 -12.40 11.17 -8.34
CA GLY A 241 -11.44 10.10 -8.65
C GLY A 241 -10.01 10.55 -8.91
N TRP A 242 -9.71 11.85 -9.00
CA TRP A 242 -8.35 12.38 -9.12
C TRP A 242 -7.64 12.55 -7.76
N VAL A 243 -8.40 12.69 -6.67
CA VAL A 243 -7.86 12.96 -5.31
C VAL A 243 -6.92 11.83 -4.84
N ARG A 244 -7.15 10.60 -5.31
CA ARG A 244 -6.28 9.45 -5.04
C ARG A 244 -4.85 9.59 -5.55
N TYR A 245 -4.61 10.45 -6.55
CA TYR A 245 -3.27 10.70 -7.09
C TYR A 245 -2.51 11.75 -6.29
N VAL A 246 -3.19 12.63 -5.55
CA VAL A 246 -2.54 13.73 -4.81
C VAL A 246 -1.46 13.24 -3.86
N PRO A 247 -1.70 12.23 -2.97
CA PRO A 247 -0.65 11.73 -2.10
C PRO A 247 0.58 11.20 -2.86
N SER A 248 0.35 10.48 -3.96
CA SER A 248 1.43 9.94 -4.78
C SER A 248 2.21 11.05 -5.49
N SER A 249 1.53 12.06 -6.02
CA SER A 249 2.16 13.23 -6.63
C SER A 249 3.01 14.01 -5.63
N CYS A 250 2.50 14.24 -4.42
CA CYS A 250 3.27 14.89 -3.35
C CYS A 250 4.55 14.10 -3.03
N ILE A 251 4.47 12.76 -2.94
CA ILE A 251 5.65 11.90 -2.74
C ILE A 251 6.66 12.08 -3.88
N ILE A 252 6.20 12.01 -5.13
CA ILE A 252 7.06 12.15 -6.32
C ILE A 252 7.78 13.50 -6.29
N VAL A 253 7.06 14.59 -6.01
CA VAL A 253 7.62 15.94 -5.91
C VAL A 253 8.60 16.06 -4.76
N THR A 254 8.29 15.51 -3.59
CA THR A 254 9.20 15.48 -2.44
C THR A 254 10.50 14.73 -2.75
N VAL A 255 10.40 13.56 -3.39
CA VAL A 255 11.57 12.77 -3.81
C VAL A 255 12.43 13.54 -4.81
N TRP A 256 11.80 14.15 -5.83
CA TRP A 256 12.50 14.98 -6.80
C TRP A 256 13.28 16.12 -6.13
N MET A 257 12.63 16.91 -5.26
CA MET A 257 13.28 18.03 -4.55
C MET A 257 14.43 17.55 -3.66
N SER A 258 14.19 16.50 -2.88
CA SER A 258 15.17 15.93 -1.94
C SER A 258 16.41 15.37 -2.66
N MET A 259 16.21 14.64 -3.76
CA MET A 259 17.31 14.09 -4.55
C MET A 259 18.07 15.16 -5.32
N SER A 260 17.36 16.18 -5.82
CA SER A 260 17.98 17.30 -6.50
C SER A 260 18.93 18.07 -5.56
N ALA A 261 18.49 18.31 -4.32
CA ALA A 261 19.32 18.93 -3.28
C ALA A 261 20.49 18.03 -2.85
N SER A 262 20.31 16.71 -2.88
CA SER A 262 21.32 15.71 -2.46
C SER A 262 22.18 15.20 -3.62
N ARG A 263 22.14 15.84 -4.80
CA ARG A 263 22.84 15.36 -6.00
C ARG A 263 24.34 15.22 -5.78
N GLY A 264 24.99 16.20 -5.13
CA GLY A 264 26.43 16.13 -4.86
C GLY A 264 26.81 14.87 -4.08
N THR A 265 26.10 14.62 -2.98
CA THR A 265 26.25 13.41 -2.17
C THR A 265 25.99 12.12 -2.95
N LEU A 266 25.05 12.13 -3.91
CA LEU A 266 24.78 10.99 -4.79
C LEU A 266 25.93 10.67 -5.74
N PHE A 267 26.66 11.68 -6.23
CA PHE A 267 27.83 11.45 -7.10
C PHE A 267 29.08 11.06 -6.32
N GLU A 268 29.15 11.41 -5.03
CA GLU A 268 30.23 10.98 -4.13
C GLU A 268 30.02 9.55 -3.59
N LEU A 269 28.81 9.01 -3.71
CA LEU A 269 28.49 7.63 -3.34
C LEU A 269 29.24 6.64 -4.25
N THR A 270 30.16 5.89 -3.66
CA THR A 270 30.84 4.81 -4.37
C THR A 270 29.84 3.74 -4.79
N VAL A 271 30.11 3.03 -5.90
CA VAL A 271 29.29 1.90 -6.35
C VAL A 271 29.13 0.86 -5.23
N GLY A 272 30.20 0.61 -4.46
CA GLY A 272 30.15 -0.28 -3.29
C GLY A 272 29.16 0.20 -2.23
N ALA A 273 29.19 1.48 -1.86
CA ALA A 273 28.26 2.04 -0.89
C ALA A 273 26.80 1.98 -1.37
N PHE A 274 26.55 2.27 -2.64
CA PHE A 274 25.21 2.14 -3.22
C PHE A 274 24.72 0.67 -3.19
N MET A 275 25.58 -0.29 -3.54
CA MET A 275 25.23 -1.71 -3.48
C MET A 275 24.92 -2.18 -2.06
N MET A 276 25.65 -1.68 -1.05
CA MET A 276 25.32 -1.97 0.36
C MET A 276 23.96 -1.42 0.77
N ILE A 277 23.56 -0.24 0.27
CA ILE A 277 22.22 0.32 0.51
C ILE A 277 21.14 -0.56 -0.11
N VAL A 278 21.35 -1.03 -1.36
CA VAL A 278 20.43 -1.94 -2.05
C VAL A 278 20.28 -3.25 -1.28
N VAL A 279 21.39 -3.88 -0.92
CA VAL A 279 21.40 -5.14 -0.16
C VAL A 279 20.76 -4.95 1.20
N GLY A 280 21.11 -3.90 1.94
CA GLY A 280 20.53 -3.61 3.25
C GLY A 280 19.02 -3.41 3.19
N SER A 281 18.54 -2.68 2.18
CA SER A 281 17.10 -2.47 1.96
C SER A 281 16.35 -3.78 1.70
N LEU A 282 16.91 -4.63 0.82
CA LEU A 282 16.33 -5.93 0.49
C LEU A 282 16.40 -6.91 1.67
N LEU A 283 17.46 -6.89 2.47
CA LEU A 283 17.60 -7.73 3.66
C LEU A 283 16.54 -7.38 4.71
N VAL A 284 16.36 -6.09 5.01
CA VAL A 284 15.33 -5.65 5.97
C VAL A 284 13.95 -6.03 5.46
N HIS A 285 13.57 -5.62 4.24
CA HIS A 285 12.24 -5.89 3.70
C HIS A 285 11.98 -7.40 3.53
N GLY A 286 12.96 -8.15 3.03
CA GLY A 286 12.90 -9.61 2.91
C GLY A 286 12.74 -10.31 4.25
N SER A 287 13.40 -9.84 5.30
CA SER A 287 13.23 -10.35 6.67
C SER A 287 11.82 -10.12 7.19
N LEU A 288 11.25 -8.93 6.96
CA LEU A 288 9.87 -8.62 7.35
C LEU A 288 8.86 -9.49 6.59
N LEU A 289 9.06 -9.69 5.29
CA LEU A 289 8.25 -10.60 4.48
C LEU A 289 8.32 -12.04 5.03
N ALA A 290 9.52 -12.54 5.33
CA ALA A 290 9.72 -13.88 5.86
C ALA A 290 9.02 -14.07 7.22
N LEU A 291 9.17 -13.10 8.13
CA LEU A 291 8.51 -13.12 9.43
C LEU A 291 6.99 -13.08 9.29
N CYS A 292 6.44 -12.20 8.44
CA CYS A 292 4.99 -12.14 8.21
C CYS A 292 4.46 -13.43 7.59
N ALA A 293 5.21 -14.05 6.66
CA ALA A 293 4.85 -15.33 6.07
C ALA A 293 4.86 -16.48 7.11
N ALA A 294 5.87 -16.51 7.99
CA ALA A 294 5.98 -17.49 9.06
C ALA A 294 4.84 -17.32 10.09
N SER A 295 4.60 -16.09 10.55
CA SER A 295 3.52 -15.79 11.50
C SER A 295 2.14 -16.06 10.91
N GLY A 296 1.92 -15.78 9.62
CA GLY A 296 0.66 -16.11 8.94
C GLY A 296 0.38 -17.62 8.90
N ARG A 297 1.42 -18.45 8.77
CA ARG A 297 1.33 -19.91 8.90
C ARG A 297 1.09 -20.34 10.36
N GLY A 298 1.84 -19.78 11.31
CA GLY A 298 1.71 -20.09 12.74
C GLY A 298 0.32 -19.76 13.31
N LEU A 299 -0.27 -18.64 12.90
CA LEU A 299 -1.64 -18.23 13.23
C LEU A 299 -2.73 -18.99 12.44
N ARG A 300 -2.33 -19.93 11.57
CA ARG A 300 -3.20 -20.72 10.70
C ARG A 300 -4.19 -19.85 9.91
N LEU A 301 -3.74 -18.68 9.45
CA LEU A 301 -4.58 -17.76 8.68
C LEU A 301 -5.01 -18.37 7.35
N ALA A 302 -6.18 -17.97 6.85
CA ALA A 302 -6.60 -18.31 5.49
C ALA A 302 -5.67 -17.65 4.45
N ALA A 303 -5.63 -18.16 3.22
CA ALA A 303 -4.72 -17.66 2.19
C ALA A 303 -4.85 -16.14 1.96
N ASN A 304 -6.08 -15.65 1.79
CA ASN A 304 -6.37 -14.23 1.61
C ASN A 304 -5.98 -13.35 2.83
N GLU A 305 -6.16 -13.85 4.05
CA GLU A 305 -5.74 -13.17 5.29
C GLU A 305 -4.20 -13.09 5.39
N ARG A 306 -3.49 -14.15 4.99
CA ARG A 306 -2.01 -14.18 4.96
C ARG A 306 -1.46 -13.13 4.00
N ILE A 307 -2.08 -12.95 2.84
CA ILE A 307 -1.68 -11.94 1.86
C ILE A 307 -1.76 -10.53 2.47
N ALA A 308 -2.86 -10.23 3.17
CA ALA A 308 -3.03 -8.93 3.83
C ALA A 308 -1.97 -8.69 4.92
N LEU A 309 -1.69 -9.69 5.76
CA LEU A 309 -0.61 -9.59 6.75
C LEU A 309 0.75 -9.39 6.07
N LEU A 310 1.07 -10.19 5.05
CA LEU A 310 2.35 -10.19 4.35
C LEU A 310 2.66 -8.85 3.69
N LEU A 311 1.76 -8.36 2.82
CA LEU A 311 2.02 -7.19 1.98
C LEU A 311 1.86 -5.87 2.74
N VAL A 312 0.98 -5.82 3.75
CA VAL A 312 0.80 -4.57 4.51
C VAL A 312 1.89 -4.44 5.57
N VAL A 313 2.10 -5.44 6.43
CA VAL A 313 2.99 -5.29 7.60
C VAL A 313 4.47 -5.15 7.21
N SER A 314 4.89 -5.76 6.09
CA SER A 314 6.29 -5.69 5.63
C SER A 314 6.66 -4.36 4.96
N GLN A 315 5.67 -3.56 4.55
CA GLN A 315 5.91 -2.30 3.86
C GLN A 315 6.27 -1.16 4.83
N LYS A 316 7.02 -0.19 4.31
CA LYS A 316 7.48 1.00 5.03
C LYS A 316 7.13 2.27 4.27
N THR A 317 6.59 3.26 4.98
CA THR A 317 6.08 4.48 4.35
C THR A 317 7.12 5.59 4.26
N LEU A 318 7.46 5.98 3.02
CA LEU A 318 8.42 7.05 2.74
C LEU A 318 7.98 8.45 3.25
N PRO A 319 6.72 8.90 3.09
CA PRO A 319 6.28 10.20 3.63
C PRO A 319 6.58 10.40 5.12
N VAL A 320 6.32 9.38 5.95
CA VAL A 320 6.59 9.48 7.39
C VAL A 320 8.09 9.50 7.63
N ALA A 321 8.88 8.71 6.89
CA ALA A 321 10.34 8.73 7.01
C ALA A 321 10.90 10.14 6.78
N ILE A 322 10.44 10.81 5.72
CA ILE A 322 10.87 12.17 5.40
C ILE A 322 10.42 13.16 6.49
N GLY A 323 9.19 13.04 6.97
CA GLY A 323 8.69 13.85 8.08
C GLY A 323 9.51 13.68 9.36
N VAL A 324 9.97 12.46 9.65
CA VAL A 324 10.85 12.15 10.79
C VAL A 324 12.25 12.69 10.56
N LEU A 325 12.87 12.42 9.40
CA LEU A 325 14.22 12.88 9.08
C LEU A 325 14.34 14.40 9.17
N THR A 326 13.39 15.14 8.58
CA THR A 326 13.33 16.61 8.69
C THR A 326 13.10 17.11 10.11
N ALA A 327 12.70 16.24 11.04
CA ALA A 327 12.56 16.53 12.46
C ALA A 327 13.83 16.31 13.29
N LEU A 328 14.79 15.54 12.79
CA LEU A 328 15.99 15.17 13.56
C LEU A 328 17.07 16.26 13.61
N ASN A 329 16.92 17.39 12.91
CA ASN A 329 17.89 18.50 12.88
C ASN A 329 19.35 18.06 12.59
N VAL A 330 19.54 16.98 11.82
CA VAL A 330 20.84 16.46 11.38
C VAL A 330 20.94 16.52 9.85
N PRO A 331 22.14 16.44 9.25
CA PRO A 331 22.28 16.29 7.80
C PRO A 331 21.60 15.01 7.30
N ILE A 332 20.50 15.15 6.55
CA ILE A 332 19.66 14.01 6.14
C ILE A 332 19.88 13.53 4.70
N ALA A 333 20.74 14.19 3.91
CA ALA A 333 20.89 13.90 2.49
C ALA A 333 21.18 12.41 2.21
N GLY A 334 22.18 11.82 2.86
CA GLY A 334 22.51 10.39 2.72
C GLY A 334 21.40 9.47 3.23
N ALA A 335 20.73 9.84 4.32
CA ALA A 335 19.62 9.07 4.88
C ALA A 335 18.42 9.03 3.93
N LEU A 336 18.11 10.15 3.28
CA LEU A 336 17.03 10.26 2.30
C LEU A 336 17.26 9.35 1.10
N VAL A 337 18.50 9.25 0.60
CA VAL A 337 18.85 8.32 -0.48
C VAL A 337 18.48 6.88 -0.11
N VAL A 338 18.84 6.45 1.10
CA VAL A 338 18.49 5.12 1.59
C VAL A 338 16.98 4.93 1.66
N CYS A 339 16.23 5.87 2.23
CA CYS A 339 14.77 5.77 2.32
C CYS A 339 14.11 5.66 0.94
N ILE A 340 14.60 6.41 -0.06
CA ILE A 340 14.07 6.39 -1.43
C ILE A 340 14.38 5.05 -2.11
N VAL A 341 15.63 4.60 -2.06
CA VAL A 341 16.05 3.32 -2.64
C VAL A 341 15.29 2.17 -1.98
N PHE A 342 15.17 2.18 -0.65
CA PHE A 342 14.37 1.21 0.09
C PHE A 342 12.92 1.19 -0.39
N HIS A 343 12.27 2.37 -0.42
CA HIS A 343 10.87 2.48 -0.80
C HIS A 343 10.62 1.99 -2.23
N PHE A 344 11.53 2.32 -3.15
CA PHE A 344 11.46 1.86 -4.53
C PHE A 344 11.59 0.34 -4.64
N LEU A 345 12.62 -0.24 -4.00
CA LEU A 345 12.89 -1.67 -4.05
C LEU A 345 11.76 -2.50 -3.43
N GLN A 346 11.22 -2.09 -2.27
CA GLN A 346 10.09 -2.81 -1.67
C GLN A 346 8.86 -2.82 -2.62
N LEU A 347 8.56 -1.72 -3.32
CA LEU A 347 7.40 -1.66 -4.21
C LEU A 347 7.57 -2.60 -5.40
N MET A 348 8.79 -2.73 -5.92
CA MET A 348 9.11 -3.67 -7.00
C MET A 348 8.99 -5.12 -6.53
N VAL A 349 9.56 -5.44 -5.36
CA VAL A 349 9.49 -6.79 -4.76
C VAL A 349 8.03 -7.16 -4.49
N ASP A 350 7.27 -6.29 -3.84
CA ASP A 350 5.87 -6.55 -3.50
C ASP A 350 4.97 -6.68 -4.72
N ALA A 351 5.22 -5.92 -5.80
CA ALA A 351 4.49 -6.08 -7.05
C ALA A 351 4.69 -7.48 -7.65
N VAL A 352 5.94 -7.97 -7.67
CA VAL A 352 6.26 -9.33 -8.15
C VAL A 352 5.63 -10.39 -7.26
N ILE A 353 5.69 -10.22 -5.94
CA ILE A 353 5.09 -11.15 -4.97
C ILE A 353 3.56 -11.18 -5.14
N ALA A 354 2.91 -10.02 -5.22
CA ALA A 354 1.46 -9.92 -5.42
C ALA A 354 1.00 -10.62 -6.70
N ALA A 355 1.72 -10.44 -7.81
CA ALA A 355 1.43 -11.10 -9.08
C ALA A 355 1.56 -12.63 -9.00
N ARG A 356 2.54 -13.14 -8.24
CA ARG A 356 2.71 -14.59 -8.01
C ARG A 356 1.62 -15.16 -7.12
N LEU A 357 1.29 -14.47 -6.02
CA LEU A 357 0.23 -14.88 -5.09
C LEU A 357 -1.13 -14.97 -5.77
N ARG A 358 -1.43 -14.04 -6.69
CA ARG A 358 -2.68 -14.06 -7.45
C ARG A 358 -2.89 -15.38 -8.21
N ARG A 359 -1.84 -15.89 -8.86
CA ARG A 359 -1.90 -17.15 -9.62
C ARG A 359 -2.19 -18.35 -8.73
N THR A 360 -1.71 -18.36 -7.49
CA THR A 360 -1.95 -19.43 -6.52
C THR A 360 -3.35 -19.39 -5.92
N VAL A 361 -3.97 -18.20 -5.83
CA VAL A 361 -5.37 -18.08 -5.37
C VAL A 361 -6.36 -18.51 -6.45
N GLU A 362 -5.98 -18.41 -7.73
CA GLU A 362 -6.80 -18.82 -8.87
C GLU A 362 -6.73 -20.32 -9.22
N SER A 363 -5.70 -21.04 -8.75
CA SER A 363 -5.48 -22.47 -8.98
C SER A 363 -6.10 -23.36 -7.90
#